data_AF-A0A920S8P8-F1
#
_entry.id   AF-A0A920S8P8-F1
#
_cell.length_a   1.000
_cell.length_b   1.000
_cell.length_c   1.000
_cell.angle_alpha   90.00
_cell.angle_beta   90.00
_cell.angle_gamma   90.00
#
_symmetry.space_group_name_H-M   'P 1'
#
loop_
_entity.id
_entity.type
_entity.pdbx_description
1 polymer ?
#
loop_
_entity_poly.entity_id
_entity_poly.type
_entity_poly.pdbx_seq_one_letter_code
_entity_poly.pdbx_strand_id
1 'polypeptide(L)'
;MLFKIAKRLFVFSVIAFVLIGLVQCSDGSSRSKTAIAPYKYSLLRWELGNFSDKWVRKFQDILPWNSVASREVRIDRAQEFFDLIVEMNELERRPESAESVKRISELRQRRIDMQPEVEETIESEISSVLADEGFSSRIGVIFPPVDTVFTKSPSALILSPRERIDHIGSTLLKPGISGDTRGKLEDLIFQEDGVSAL
;
A
#
# COMPACT_ATOMS: atom_id res chain seq x y z
N MET A 1 -37.12 17.73 -19.06
CA MET A 1 -36.26 16.55 -18.76
C MET A 1 -34.89 16.63 -19.44
N LEU A 2 -34.83 16.96 -20.74
CA LEU A 2 -33.57 17.08 -21.50
C LEU A 2 -32.53 18.04 -20.90
N PHE A 3 -32.94 19.20 -20.37
CA PHE A 3 -32.00 20.19 -19.84
C PHE A 3 -31.22 19.71 -18.60
N LYS A 4 -31.84 18.87 -17.76
CA LYS A 4 -31.16 18.26 -16.60
C LYS A 4 -30.16 17.17 -17.03
N ILE A 5 -30.47 16.44 -18.11
CA ILE A 5 -29.60 15.41 -18.67
C ILE A 5 -28.39 16.04 -19.36
N ALA A 6 -28.61 17.10 -20.17
CA ALA A 6 -27.55 17.86 -20.82
C ALA A 6 -26.60 18.50 -19.79
N LYS A 7 -27.13 19.07 -18.70
CA LYS A 7 -26.30 19.64 -17.63
C LYS A 7 -25.45 18.57 -16.93
N ARG A 8 -25.98 17.37 -16.70
CA ARG A 8 -25.21 16.25 -16.12
C ARG A 8 -24.09 15.79 -17.06
N LEU A 9 -24.39 15.62 -18.35
CA LEU A 9 -23.39 15.23 -19.35
C LEU A 9 -22.28 16.26 -19.52
N PHE A 10 -22.62 17.55 -19.47
CA PHE A 10 -21.62 18.63 -19.52
C PHE A 10 -20.70 18.60 -18.29
N VAL A 11 -21.24 18.41 -17.09
CA VAL A 11 -20.43 18.29 -15.87
C VAL A 11 -19.52 17.07 -15.93
N PHE A 12 -20.01 15.91 -16.39
CA PHE A 12 -19.16 14.72 -16.59
C PHE A 12 -18.05 14.96 -17.63
N SER A 13 -18.35 15.68 -18.72
CA SER A 13 -17.35 16.02 -19.73
C SER A 13 -16.27 16.98 -19.20
N VAL A 14 -16.65 17.98 -18.40
CA VAL A 14 -15.69 18.89 -17.76
C VAL A 14 -14.83 18.14 -16.73
N ILE A 15 -15.42 17.26 -15.94
CA ILE A 15 -14.66 16.42 -14.98
C ILE A 15 -13.71 15.49 -15.73
N ALA A 16 -14.16 14.83 -16.80
CA ALA A 16 -13.30 13.99 -17.63
C ALA A 16 -12.16 14.80 -18.28
N PHE A 17 -12.44 16.02 -18.74
CA PHE A 17 -11.43 16.89 -19.35
C PHE A 17 -10.41 17.39 -18.32
N VAL A 18 -10.83 17.71 -17.10
CA VAL A 18 -9.92 18.05 -15.97
C VAL A 18 -9.08 16.85 -15.57
N LEU A 19 -9.66 15.64 -15.54
CA LEU A 19 -8.94 14.40 -15.24
C LEU A 19 -7.91 14.04 -16.34
N ILE A 20 -8.21 14.33 -17.60
CA ILE A 20 -7.29 14.11 -18.74
C ILE A 20 -6.20 15.20 -18.78
N GLY A 21 -6.55 16.45 -18.48
CA GLY A 21 -5.61 17.59 -18.48
C GLY A 21 -4.51 17.48 -17.42
N LEU A 22 -4.76 16.74 -16.33
CA LEU A 22 -3.76 16.45 -15.30
C LEU A 22 -2.68 15.42 -15.74
N VAL A 23 -2.85 14.77 -16.90
CA VAL A 23 -1.93 13.70 -17.37
C VAL A 23 -0.79 14.24 -18.24
N GLN A 24 -0.86 15.48 -18.74
CA GLN A 24 0.19 16.07 -19.57
C GLN A 24 1.16 16.94 -18.75
N CYS A 25 1.99 16.27 -17.94
CA CYS A 25 3.23 16.86 -17.47
C CYS A 25 4.38 16.28 -18.32
N SER A 26 4.82 17.04 -19.32
CA SER A 26 5.95 16.68 -20.16
C SER A 26 7.25 16.84 -19.38
N ASP A 27 7.74 15.73 -18.84
CA ASP A 27 9.01 15.70 -18.13
C ASP A 27 10.02 14.96 -19.01
N GLY A 28 11.14 15.62 -19.36
CA GLY A 28 12.13 15.10 -20.31
C GLY A 28 12.59 13.69 -19.93
N SER A 29 12.59 12.76 -20.90
CA SER A 29 12.98 11.37 -20.68
C SER A 29 14.50 11.24 -20.56
N SER A 30 15.06 11.46 -19.36
CA SER A 30 16.41 10.99 -19.05
C SER A 30 16.42 9.46 -19.06
N ARG A 31 17.54 8.84 -19.47
CA ARG A 31 17.68 7.37 -19.49
C ARG A 31 17.49 6.77 -18.10
N SER A 32 17.93 7.51 -17.06
CA SER A 32 17.71 7.16 -15.66
C SER A 32 16.21 7.05 -15.33
N LYS A 33 15.39 8.03 -15.72
CA LYS A 33 13.93 8.01 -15.51
C LYS A 33 13.25 6.82 -16.18
N THR A 34 13.71 6.43 -17.37
CA THR A 34 13.20 5.25 -18.09
C THR A 34 13.58 3.95 -17.40
N ALA A 35 14.81 3.84 -16.88
CA ALA A 35 15.26 2.66 -16.16
C ALA A 35 14.57 2.48 -14.80
N ILE A 36 14.21 3.57 -14.12
CA ILE A 36 13.47 3.54 -12.85
C ILE A 36 11.99 3.22 -13.07
N ALA A 37 11.41 3.58 -14.23
CA ALA A 37 9.97 3.49 -14.50
C ALA A 37 9.32 2.12 -14.17
N PRO A 38 9.91 0.96 -14.50
CA PRO A 38 9.35 -0.35 -14.15
C PRO A 38 9.26 -0.62 -12.64
N TYR A 39 10.12 0.05 -11.87
CA TYR A 39 10.27 -0.12 -10.44
C TYR A 39 9.49 0.92 -9.63
N LYS A 40 8.91 1.95 -10.26
CA LYS A 40 8.12 2.95 -9.55
C LYS A 40 6.92 2.33 -8.85
N TYR A 41 6.75 2.69 -7.59
CA TYR A 41 5.53 2.41 -6.85
C TYR A 41 4.49 3.48 -7.16
N SER A 42 3.25 3.06 -7.38
CA SER A 42 2.13 3.97 -7.63
C SER A 42 1.05 3.67 -6.60
N LEU A 43 0.80 4.66 -5.74
CA LEU A 43 -0.26 4.61 -4.73
C LEU A 43 -1.62 4.36 -5.40
N LEU A 44 -1.98 5.17 -6.41
CA LEU A 44 -3.23 5.00 -7.15
C LEU A 44 -3.36 3.61 -7.79
N ARG A 45 -2.30 3.06 -8.41
CA ARG A 45 -2.33 1.71 -9.00
C ARG A 45 -2.57 0.65 -7.93
N TRP A 46 -1.91 0.80 -6.78
CA TRP A 46 -2.11 -0.09 -5.65
C TRP A 46 -3.53 0.05 -5.09
N GLU A 47 -4.05 1.27 -4.97
CA GLU A 47 -5.41 1.53 -4.49
C GLU A 47 -6.47 0.88 -5.38
N LEU A 48 -6.39 1.08 -6.70
CA LEU A 48 -7.33 0.43 -7.62
C LEU A 48 -7.26 -1.11 -7.57
N GLY A 49 -6.09 -1.68 -7.27
CA GLY A 49 -5.90 -3.13 -7.22
C GLY A 49 -6.36 -3.81 -5.92
N ASN A 50 -6.42 -3.08 -4.81
CA ASN A 50 -6.75 -3.67 -3.50
C ASN A 50 -8.16 -3.31 -3.00
N PHE A 51 -8.67 -2.13 -3.38
CA PHE A 51 -9.88 -1.59 -2.77
C PHE A 51 -11.18 -2.11 -3.41
N SER A 52 -11.24 -2.29 -4.74
CA SER A 52 -12.52 -2.49 -5.44
C SER A 52 -13.28 -3.74 -5.00
N ASP A 53 -12.61 -4.89 -4.98
CA ASP A 53 -13.28 -6.17 -4.80
C ASP A 53 -13.59 -6.41 -3.32
N LYS A 54 -12.73 -5.92 -2.42
CA LYS A 54 -12.91 -6.02 -0.96
C LYS A 54 -14.00 -5.09 -0.46
N TRP A 55 -14.14 -3.90 -1.04
CA TRP A 55 -15.22 -2.97 -0.70
C TRP A 55 -16.60 -3.52 -1.03
N VAL A 56 -16.78 -4.10 -2.22
CA VAL A 56 -18.09 -4.65 -2.63
C VAL A 56 -18.55 -5.75 -1.66
N ARG A 57 -17.63 -6.61 -1.18
CA ARG A 57 -17.93 -7.61 -0.15
C ARG A 57 -18.23 -6.97 1.21
N LYS A 58 -17.38 -6.06 1.68
CA LYS A 58 -17.61 -5.32 2.94
C LYS A 58 -18.93 -4.57 2.97
N PHE A 59 -19.38 -4.03 1.84
CA PHE A 59 -20.69 -3.41 1.73
C PHE A 59 -21.86 -4.34 2.02
N GLN A 60 -21.71 -5.63 1.71
CA GLN A 60 -22.69 -6.66 2.07
C GLN A 60 -22.57 -7.03 3.56
N ASP A 61 -21.34 -7.05 4.09
CA ASP A 61 -21.04 -7.45 5.47
C ASP A 61 -21.28 -6.37 6.55
N ILE A 62 -21.38 -5.08 6.16
CA ILE A 62 -21.76 -3.96 7.06
C ILE A 62 -23.19 -4.12 7.60
N LEU A 63 -23.97 -5.05 7.06
CA LEU A 63 -25.29 -5.38 7.56
C LEU A 63 -25.20 -6.14 8.90
N PRO A 64 -26.04 -5.82 9.90
CA PRO A 64 -25.89 -6.21 11.32
C PRO A 64 -26.09 -7.72 11.64
N TRP A 65 -26.05 -8.60 10.65
CA TRP A 65 -26.43 -10.02 10.78
C TRP A 65 -25.24 -10.97 10.97
N ASN A 66 -24.00 -10.47 10.92
CA ASN A 66 -22.80 -11.30 11.05
C ASN A 66 -22.37 -11.41 12.51
N SER A 67 -22.37 -12.64 13.04
CA SER A 67 -21.83 -12.95 14.37
C SER A 67 -20.30 -12.96 14.31
N VAL A 68 -19.69 -11.85 14.71
CA VAL A 68 -18.22 -11.73 14.79
C VAL A 68 -17.74 -12.33 16.12
N ALA A 69 -16.56 -12.96 16.12
CA ALA A 69 -15.87 -13.37 17.36
C ALA A 69 -15.74 -12.19 18.34
N SER A 70 -15.62 -12.47 19.65
CA SER A 70 -15.47 -11.40 20.65
C SER A 70 -14.24 -10.54 20.38
N ARG A 71 -14.32 -9.25 20.71
CA ARG A 71 -13.24 -8.28 20.50
C ARG A 71 -11.90 -8.73 21.10
N GLU A 72 -11.96 -9.34 22.29
CA GLU A 72 -10.78 -9.85 23.01
C GLU A 72 -10.05 -10.92 22.19
N VAL A 73 -10.77 -11.92 21.69
CA VAL A 73 -10.19 -13.00 20.88
C VAL A 73 -9.53 -12.46 19.61
N ARG A 74 -10.16 -11.47 18.96
CA ARG A 74 -9.60 -10.83 17.76
C ARG A 74 -8.29 -10.08 18.06
N ILE A 75 -8.23 -9.37 19.18
CA ILE A 75 -7.03 -8.66 19.61
C ILE A 75 -5.90 -9.65 19.94
N ASP A 76 -6.20 -10.75 20.64
CA ASP A 76 -5.22 -11.78 20.95
C ASP A 76 -4.63 -12.41 19.67
N ARG A 77 -5.47 -12.65 18.65
CA ARG A 77 -5.03 -13.13 17.33
C ARG A 77 -4.14 -12.13 16.60
N ALA A 78 -4.46 -10.85 16.68
CA ALA A 78 -3.63 -9.79 16.12
C ALA A 78 -2.24 -9.72 16.81
N GLN A 79 -2.19 -9.89 18.13
CA GLN A 79 -0.93 -9.95 18.88
C GLN A 79 -0.07 -11.14 18.45
N GLU A 80 -0.67 -12.35 18.39
CA GLU A 80 -0.01 -13.56 17.92
C GLU A 80 0.60 -13.37 16.52
N PHE A 81 -0.12 -12.71 15.61
CA PHE A 81 0.37 -12.40 14.27
C PHE A 81 1.63 -11.51 14.28
N PHE A 82 1.68 -10.48 15.13
CA PHE A 82 2.85 -9.62 15.25
C PHE A 82 4.03 -10.35 15.90
N ASP A 83 3.78 -11.21 16.88
CA ASP A 83 4.81 -12.04 17.51
C ASP A 83 5.45 -13.00 16.50
N LEU A 84 4.64 -13.62 15.62
CA LEU A 84 5.16 -14.45 14.52
C LEU A 84 6.09 -13.66 13.58
N ILE A 85 5.79 -12.39 13.29
CA ILE A 85 6.64 -11.53 12.47
C ILE A 85 7.98 -11.28 13.16
N VAL A 86 7.99 -11.05 14.47
CA VAL A 86 9.21 -10.87 15.26
C VAL A 86 10.05 -12.15 15.25
N GLU A 87 9.47 -13.31 15.54
CA GLU A 87 10.14 -14.62 15.53
C GLU A 87 10.77 -14.91 14.15
N MET A 88 10.02 -14.67 13.07
CA MET A 88 10.52 -14.85 11.70
C MET A 88 11.73 -13.94 11.40
N ASN A 89 11.65 -12.66 11.77
CA ASN A 89 12.73 -11.71 11.53
C ASN A 89 14.00 -12.06 12.32
N GLU A 90 13.86 -12.63 13.51
CA GLU A 90 15.00 -13.10 14.31
C GLU A 90 15.67 -14.31 13.67
N LEU A 91 14.89 -15.31 13.24
CA LEU A 91 15.38 -16.49 12.54
C LEU A 91 16.04 -16.14 11.19
N GLU A 92 15.50 -15.17 10.44
CA GLU A 92 16.06 -14.73 9.16
C GLU A 92 17.44 -14.05 9.31
N ARG A 93 17.73 -13.41 10.45
CA ARG A 93 19.04 -12.76 10.68
C ARG A 93 20.17 -13.75 10.94
N ARG A 94 19.86 -14.95 11.43
CA ARG A 94 20.83 -16.01 11.71
C ARG A 94 20.24 -17.35 11.30
N PRO A 95 20.27 -17.72 10.01
CA PRO A 95 19.88 -19.05 9.60
C PRO A 95 20.95 -20.04 10.07
N GLU A 96 20.79 -20.57 11.29
CA GLU A 96 21.78 -21.45 11.93
C GLU A 96 21.71 -22.90 11.41
N SER A 97 20.63 -23.29 10.72
CA SER A 97 20.43 -24.69 10.27
C SER A 97 19.35 -24.86 9.19
N ALA A 98 19.32 -26.03 8.54
CA ALA A 98 18.22 -26.44 7.67
C ALA A 98 16.87 -26.53 8.41
N GLU A 99 16.90 -26.81 9.71
CA GLU A 99 15.73 -26.78 10.60
C GLU A 99 15.19 -25.35 10.76
N SER A 100 16.07 -24.36 10.89
CA SER A 100 15.69 -22.93 10.94
C SER A 100 14.97 -22.50 9.67
N VAL A 101 15.43 -22.95 8.50
CA VAL A 101 14.78 -22.68 7.21
C VAL A 101 13.38 -23.29 7.14
N LYS A 102 13.22 -24.53 7.60
CA LYS A 102 11.91 -25.19 7.69
C LYS A 102 10.99 -24.43 8.63
N ARG A 103 11.46 -24.06 9.82
CA ARG A 103 10.70 -23.29 10.81
C ARG A 103 10.22 -21.93 10.26
N ILE A 104 11.09 -21.19 9.57
CA ILE A 104 10.72 -19.93 8.91
C ILE A 104 9.59 -20.15 7.90
N SER A 105 9.64 -21.24 7.12
CA SER A 105 8.58 -21.55 6.14
C SER A 105 7.23 -21.86 6.81
N GLU A 106 7.23 -22.57 7.93
CA GLU A 106 6.03 -22.88 8.72
C GLU A 106 5.42 -21.61 9.33
N LEU A 107 6.25 -20.77 9.96
CA LEU A 107 5.83 -19.48 10.51
C LEU A 107 5.29 -18.56 9.43
N ARG A 108 5.93 -18.54 8.25
CA ARG A 108 5.47 -17.75 7.10
C ARG A 108 4.09 -18.18 6.64
N GLN A 109 3.84 -19.49 6.56
CA GLN A 109 2.52 -20.00 6.19
C GLN A 109 1.47 -19.61 7.23
N ARG A 110 1.76 -19.82 8.51
CA ARG A 110 0.85 -19.45 9.61
C ARG A 110 0.51 -17.95 9.58
N ARG A 111 1.51 -17.10 9.32
CA ARG A 111 1.30 -15.66 9.17
C ARG A 111 0.36 -15.34 8.00
N ILE A 112 0.54 -15.98 6.85
CA ILE A 112 -0.33 -15.79 5.67
C ILE A 112 -1.77 -16.19 6.01
N ASP A 113 -1.96 -17.31 6.70
CA ASP A 113 -3.28 -17.81 7.06
C ASP A 113 -4.00 -16.91 8.07
N MET A 114 -3.26 -16.30 9.00
CA MET A 114 -3.80 -15.35 9.99
C MET A 114 -4.06 -13.95 9.42
N GLN A 115 -3.41 -13.56 8.33
CA GLN A 115 -3.44 -12.19 7.81
C GLN A 115 -4.86 -11.65 7.58
N PRO A 116 -5.80 -12.37 6.93
CA PRO A 116 -7.14 -11.85 6.68
C PRO A 116 -7.92 -11.48 7.96
N GLU A 117 -7.83 -12.32 8.99
CA GLU A 117 -8.50 -12.10 10.28
C GLU A 117 -7.93 -10.87 11.01
N VAL A 118 -6.62 -10.67 10.93
CA VAL A 118 -5.96 -9.52 11.56
C VAL A 118 -6.27 -8.21 10.81
N GLU A 119 -6.33 -8.23 9.47
CA GLU A 119 -6.79 -7.09 8.67
C GLU A 119 -8.22 -6.69 9.05
N GLU A 120 -9.13 -7.66 9.11
CA GLU A 120 -10.53 -7.42 9.52
C GLU A 120 -10.62 -6.84 10.94
N THR A 121 -9.79 -7.35 11.86
CA THR A 121 -9.71 -6.85 13.23
C THR A 121 -9.32 -5.39 13.26
N ILE A 122 -8.23 -5.01 12.57
CA ILE A 122 -7.75 -3.63 12.52
C ILE A 122 -8.77 -2.71 11.86
N GLU A 123 -9.38 -3.14 10.75
CA GLU A 123 -10.42 -2.38 10.06
C GLU A 123 -11.62 -2.12 10.95
N SER A 124 -12.03 -3.11 11.75
CA SER A 124 -13.14 -3.00 12.68
C SER A 124 -12.83 -2.04 13.83
N GLU A 125 -11.61 -2.10 14.40
CA GLU A 125 -11.18 -1.19 15.46
C GLU A 125 -10.99 0.25 14.96
N ILE A 126 -10.50 0.45 13.74
CA ILE A 126 -10.46 1.79 13.14
C ILE A 126 -11.88 2.29 12.88
N SER A 127 -12.77 1.42 12.37
CA SER A 127 -14.16 1.79 12.10
C SER A 127 -14.92 2.16 13.38
N SER A 128 -14.69 1.47 14.51
CA SER A 128 -15.34 1.83 15.78
C SER A 128 -14.89 3.19 16.27
N VAL A 129 -13.58 3.48 16.22
CA VAL A 129 -13.04 4.81 16.57
C VAL A 129 -13.61 5.89 15.68
N LEU A 130 -13.67 5.67 14.35
CA LEU A 130 -14.26 6.64 13.42
C LEU A 130 -15.75 6.89 13.69
N ALA A 131 -16.48 5.85 14.10
CA ALA A 131 -17.89 5.99 14.45
C ALA A 131 -18.06 6.85 15.72
N ASP A 132 -17.24 6.60 16.74
CA ASP A 132 -17.22 7.35 18.01
C ASP A 132 -16.84 8.82 17.80
N GLU A 133 -15.93 9.10 16.87
CA GLU A 133 -15.52 10.45 16.47
C GLU A 133 -16.51 11.16 15.53
N GLY A 134 -17.66 10.54 15.23
CA GLY A 134 -18.73 11.16 14.45
C GLY A 134 -18.49 11.18 12.93
N PHE A 135 -17.58 10.36 12.42
CA PHE A 135 -17.37 10.19 10.96
C PHE A 135 -18.43 9.28 10.31
N SER A 136 -19.32 8.70 11.11
CA SER A 136 -20.51 8.01 10.61
C SER A 136 -21.39 8.96 9.80
N SER A 137 -21.79 8.54 8.61
CA SER A 137 -22.77 9.27 7.81
C SER A 137 -24.11 9.37 8.54
N ARG A 138 -25.02 10.24 8.06
CA ARG A 138 -26.37 10.41 8.63
C ARG A 138 -27.20 9.12 8.70
N ILE A 139 -26.82 8.09 7.93
CA ILE A 139 -27.46 6.77 7.89
C ILE A 139 -26.72 5.73 8.74
N GLY A 140 -25.75 6.14 9.57
CA GLY A 140 -25.03 5.28 10.50
C GLY A 140 -23.91 4.43 9.89
N VAL A 141 -23.44 4.77 8.69
CA VAL A 141 -22.42 4.00 7.95
C VAL A 141 -21.17 4.85 7.71
N ILE A 142 -19.98 4.27 7.89
CA ILE A 142 -18.72 4.90 7.49
C ILE A 142 -18.51 4.67 6.00
N PHE A 143 -18.38 5.76 5.25
CA PHE A 143 -18.13 5.72 3.81
C PHE A 143 -17.02 6.72 3.41
N PRO A 144 -15.97 6.28 2.70
CA PRO A 144 -15.70 4.91 2.25
C PRO A 144 -15.46 3.92 3.41
N PRO A 145 -15.69 2.60 3.22
CA PRO A 145 -15.38 1.61 4.25
C PRO A 145 -13.88 1.60 4.53
N VAL A 146 -13.51 1.31 5.77
CA VAL A 146 -12.11 1.12 6.15
C VAL A 146 -11.60 -0.18 5.52
N ASP A 147 -10.47 -0.06 4.83
CA ASP A 147 -9.79 -1.16 4.17
C ASP A 147 -8.28 -1.03 4.37
N THR A 148 -7.68 -2.09 4.86
CA THR A 148 -6.25 -2.18 5.17
C THR A 148 -5.70 -3.47 4.59
N VAL A 149 -4.46 -3.43 4.11
CA VAL A 149 -3.78 -4.62 3.60
C VAL A 149 -2.36 -4.64 4.16
N PHE A 150 -1.97 -5.76 4.77
CA PHE A 150 -0.59 -5.94 5.20
C PHE A 150 0.31 -6.25 4.00
N THR A 151 1.13 -5.27 3.64
CA THR A 151 2.13 -5.40 2.59
C THR A 151 3.47 -4.85 3.02
N LYS A 152 4.53 -5.20 2.30
CA LYS A 152 5.86 -4.62 2.54
C LYS A 152 5.83 -3.14 2.17
N SER A 153 6.41 -2.30 3.03
CA SER A 153 6.54 -0.87 2.75
C SER A 153 7.32 -0.65 1.45
N PRO A 154 6.90 0.30 0.59
CA PRO A 154 7.72 0.72 -0.54
C PRO A 154 9.07 1.27 -0.04
N SER A 155 10.10 1.13 -0.86
CA SER A 155 11.40 1.78 -0.63
C SER A 155 11.41 3.15 -1.28
N ALA A 156 12.12 4.11 -0.68
CA ALA A 156 12.32 5.43 -1.28
C ALA A 156 13.69 5.48 -1.97
N LEU A 157 13.72 5.91 -3.23
CA LEU A 157 14.92 6.31 -3.95
C LEU A 157 15.14 7.80 -3.72
N ILE A 158 16.23 8.15 -3.06
CA ILE A 158 16.59 9.53 -2.73
C ILE A 158 17.76 9.97 -3.62
N LEU A 159 17.58 11.10 -4.29
CA LEU A 159 18.59 11.75 -5.10
C LEU A 159 19.27 12.85 -4.28
N SER A 160 20.60 12.85 -4.27
CA SER A 160 21.44 13.83 -3.57
C SER A 160 22.59 14.29 -4.46
N PRO A 161 23.00 15.57 -4.40
CA PRO A 161 24.28 16.02 -4.95
C PRO A 161 25.45 15.23 -4.36
N ARG A 162 26.58 15.20 -5.08
CA ARG A 162 27.79 14.48 -4.65
C ARG A 162 28.64 15.30 -3.67
N GLU A 163 28.58 16.61 -3.82
CA GLU A 163 29.43 17.57 -3.12
C GLU A 163 28.86 17.95 -1.75
N ARG A 164 27.58 17.69 -1.50
CA ARG A 164 26.90 17.95 -0.23
C ARG A 164 25.78 16.97 0.01
N ILE A 165 25.47 16.71 1.27
CA ILE A 165 24.27 15.95 1.67
C ILE A 165 23.08 16.90 1.56
N ASP A 166 22.27 16.70 0.52
CA ASP A 166 21.07 17.51 0.27
C ASP A 166 20.04 16.68 -0.50
N HIS A 167 18.76 16.84 -0.18
CA HIS A 167 17.70 16.07 -0.81
C HIS A 167 17.10 16.84 -1.98
N ILE A 168 17.46 16.45 -3.21
CA ILE A 168 17.03 17.13 -4.43
C ILE A 168 15.89 16.42 -5.17
N GLY A 169 15.58 15.18 -4.80
CA GLY A 169 14.42 14.47 -5.32
C GLY A 169 14.20 13.10 -4.67
N SER A 170 12.95 12.66 -4.64
CA SER A 170 12.55 11.36 -4.12
C SER A 170 11.61 10.64 -5.07
N THR A 171 11.77 9.33 -5.23
CA THR A 171 10.82 8.47 -5.95
C THR A 171 10.53 7.22 -5.15
N LEU A 172 9.25 6.88 -4.96
CA LEU A 172 8.87 5.61 -4.35
C LEU A 172 9.09 4.46 -5.34
N LEU A 173 9.72 3.40 -4.85
CA LEU A 173 10.01 2.18 -5.56
C LEU A 173 9.24 1.00 -4.95
N LYS A 174 8.93 0.02 -5.79
CA LYS A 174 8.28 -1.23 -5.39
C LYS A 174 9.13 -1.93 -4.32
N PRO A 175 8.51 -2.55 -3.31
CA PRO A 175 9.24 -3.33 -2.32
C PRO A 175 9.93 -4.53 -2.98
N GLY A 176 11.03 -5.00 -2.37
CA GLY A 176 11.66 -6.26 -2.75
C GLY A 176 12.60 -6.20 -3.97
N ILE A 177 13.01 -5.02 -4.41
CA ILE A 177 14.08 -4.87 -5.41
C ILE A 177 15.36 -5.53 -4.86
N SER A 178 16.07 -6.31 -5.69
CA SER A 178 17.31 -6.98 -5.27
C SER A 178 18.46 -5.99 -5.10
N GLY A 179 19.46 -6.32 -4.28
CA GLY A 179 20.65 -5.47 -4.10
C GLY A 179 21.40 -5.21 -5.41
N ASP A 180 21.55 -6.23 -6.26
CA ASP A 180 22.16 -6.10 -7.59
C ASP A 180 21.39 -5.13 -8.50
N THR A 181 20.05 -5.21 -8.50
CA THR A 181 19.23 -4.27 -9.29
C THR A 181 19.31 -2.85 -8.72
N ARG A 182 19.36 -2.67 -7.39
CA ARG A 182 19.58 -1.35 -6.78
C ARG A 182 20.91 -0.75 -7.21
N GLY A 183 22.02 -1.50 -7.07
CA GLY A 183 23.34 -1.03 -7.48
C GLY A 183 23.41 -0.63 -8.95
N LYS A 184 22.81 -1.43 -9.85
CA LYS A 184 22.71 -1.09 -11.28
C LYS A 184 21.92 0.21 -11.54
N LEU A 185 20.84 0.43 -10.79
CA LEU A 185 20.07 1.67 -10.90
C LEU A 185 20.86 2.87 -10.36
N GLU A 186 21.56 2.71 -9.23
CA GLU A 186 22.41 3.75 -8.63
C GLU A 186 23.55 4.15 -9.58
N ASP A 187 24.25 3.17 -10.16
CA ASP A 187 25.34 3.40 -11.11
C ASP A 187 24.85 4.13 -12.36
N LEU A 188 23.68 3.73 -12.88
CA LEU A 188 23.08 4.38 -14.05
C LEU A 188 22.67 5.82 -13.76
N ILE A 189 22.03 6.08 -12.61
CA ILE A 189 21.64 7.43 -12.20
C ILE A 189 22.89 8.31 -12.05
N PHE A 190 23.96 7.74 -11.49
CA PHE A 190 25.22 8.47 -11.37
C PHE A 190 25.82 8.81 -12.74
N GLN A 191 25.84 7.86 -13.68
CA GLN A 191 26.40 8.08 -15.01
C GLN A 191 25.61 9.11 -15.83
N GLU A 192 24.29 9.08 -15.74
CA GLU A 192 23.41 9.92 -16.58
C GLU A 192 23.15 11.30 -15.96
N ASP A 193 22.89 11.35 -14.64
CA ASP A 193 22.44 12.56 -13.96
C ASP A 193 23.52 13.16 -13.03
N GLY A 194 24.64 12.48 -12.80
CA GLY A 194 25.76 12.98 -11.98
C GLY A 194 25.49 13.04 -10.47
N VAL A 195 24.38 12.45 -10.01
CA VAL A 195 23.93 12.51 -8.61
C VAL A 195 24.19 11.19 -7.87
N SER A 196 24.10 11.23 -6.54
CA SER A 196 23.99 10.03 -5.71
C SER A 196 22.53 9.58 -5.66
N ALA A 197 22.33 8.26 -5.61
CA ALA A 197 21.04 7.60 -5.43
C ALA A 197 21.16 6.63 -4.25
N LEU A 198 20.18 6.65 -3.33
CA LEU A 198 20.13 5.83 -2.11
C LEU A 198 18.72 5.27 -1.89
#